data_AF-A0A940SQG4-F1
#
_entry.id   AF-A0A940SQG4-F1
#
_cell.length_a   1.000
_cell.length_b   1.000
_cell.length_c   1.000
_cell.angle_alpha   90.00
_cell.angle_beta   90.00
_cell.angle_gamma   90.00
#
_symmetry.space_group_name_H-M   'P 1'
#
loop_
_entity.id
_entity.type
_entity.pdbx_description
1 polymer ?
#
loop_
_entity_poly.entity_id
_entity_poly.type
_entity_poly.pdbx_seq_one_letter_code
_entity_poly.pdbx_strand_id
1 'polypeptide(L)'
;MSKIQEYAESFKLKYERFLIGCDAVQEEGDWSVENLGDMGAYYTRELLIMILRIITADGWVSQTEVDYLNEFFGFTYTQKELDKALDGLETPLHSISNEKLIIDSMKLLRSINARLAASFRELVLLSCGIMSLSDGIVTEEEKEEIAKLRALVE
;
A
#
# COMPACT_ATOMS: atom_id res chain seq x y z
N MET A 1 -6.69 20.46 12.61
CA MET A 1 -6.16 19.18 12.11
C MET A 1 -5.83 19.39 10.64
N SER A 2 -4.65 19.01 10.18
CA SER A 2 -4.31 19.12 8.75
C SER A 2 -5.00 18.00 7.96
N LYS A 3 -5.21 18.21 6.66
CA LYS A 3 -5.86 17.22 5.79
C LYS A 3 -5.08 15.90 5.71
N ILE A 4 -3.76 15.98 5.78
CA ILE A 4 -2.89 14.80 5.86
C ILE A 4 -3.08 14.02 7.16
N GLN A 5 -3.27 14.70 8.30
CA GLN A 5 -3.59 14.06 9.59
C GLN A 5 -4.95 13.35 9.53
N GLU A 6 -5.97 13.97 8.93
CA GLU A 6 -7.28 13.35 8.72
C GLU A 6 -7.21 12.07 7.90
N TYR A 7 -6.40 12.08 6.83
CA TYR A 7 -6.20 10.91 5.98
C TYR A 7 -5.42 9.81 6.72
N ALA A 8 -4.40 10.16 7.49
CA ALA A 8 -3.63 9.20 8.26
C ALA A 8 -4.45 8.54 9.38
N GLU A 9 -5.23 9.30 10.14
CA GLU A 9 -6.14 8.75 11.15
C GLU A 9 -7.19 7.83 10.50
N SER A 10 -7.76 8.26 9.38
CA SER A 10 -8.72 7.47 8.61
C SER A 10 -8.09 6.17 8.10
N PHE A 11 -6.85 6.25 7.61
CA PHE A 11 -6.08 5.09 7.16
C PHE A 11 -5.88 4.09 8.30
N LYS A 12 -5.35 4.53 9.45
CA LYS A 12 -5.08 3.65 10.61
C LYS A 12 -6.35 2.90 11.06
N LEU A 13 -7.46 3.62 11.24
CA LEU A 13 -8.72 3.03 11.66
C LEU A 13 -9.28 2.04 10.63
N LYS A 14 -9.22 2.38 9.34
CA LYS A 14 -9.70 1.49 8.27
C LYS A 14 -8.80 0.29 8.06
N TYR A 15 -7.50 0.45 8.29
CA TYR A 15 -6.51 -0.61 8.17
C TYR A 15 -6.71 -1.66 9.26
N GLU A 16 -6.90 -1.24 10.51
CA GLU A 16 -7.24 -2.16 11.60
C GLU A 16 -8.54 -2.93 11.31
N ARG A 17 -9.58 -2.23 10.85
CA ARG A 17 -10.85 -2.87 10.44
C ARG A 17 -10.68 -3.83 9.26
N PHE A 18 -9.80 -3.51 8.33
CA PHE A 18 -9.48 -4.36 7.20
C PHE A 18 -8.82 -5.66 7.66
N LEU A 19 -7.84 -5.59 8.57
CA LEU A 19 -7.17 -6.77 9.13
C LEU A 19 -8.17 -7.68 9.87
N ILE A 20 -9.06 -7.12 10.69
CA ILE A 20 -10.14 -7.88 11.34
C ILE A 20 -11.03 -8.58 10.30
N GLY A 21 -11.29 -7.92 9.18
CA GLY A 21 -12.05 -8.51 8.06
C GLY A 21 -11.30 -9.65 7.36
N CYS A 22 -9.97 -9.54 7.21
CA CYS A 22 -9.14 -10.63 6.69
C CYS A 22 -9.19 -11.85 7.61
N ASP A 23 -9.06 -11.66 8.92
CA ASP A 23 -9.12 -12.74 9.91
C ASP A 23 -10.46 -13.49 9.82
N ALA A 24 -11.57 -12.76 9.75
CA ALA A 24 -12.91 -13.36 9.64
C ALA A 24 -13.07 -14.18 8.35
N VAL A 25 -12.64 -13.66 7.20
CA VAL A 25 -12.70 -14.38 5.92
C VAL A 25 -11.80 -15.61 5.91
N GLN A 26 -10.64 -15.52 6.55
CA GLN A 26 -9.71 -16.64 6.67
C GLN A 26 -10.29 -17.75 7.57
N GLU A 27 -10.94 -17.40 8.68
CA GLU A 27 -11.65 -18.36 9.55
C GLU A 27 -12.81 -19.07 8.85
N GLU A 28 -13.49 -18.40 7.90
CA GLU A 28 -14.55 -18.99 7.07
C GLU A 28 -14.02 -20.02 6.05
N GLY A 29 -12.69 -20.07 5.83
CA GLY A 29 -12.03 -21.06 4.97
C GLY A 29 -11.95 -20.67 3.49
N ASP A 30 -12.35 -19.45 3.14
CA ASP A 30 -12.31 -18.94 1.76
C ASP A 30 -10.90 -18.50 1.32
N TRP A 31 -9.90 -18.62 2.20
CA TRP A 31 -8.50 -18.27 1.96
C TRP A 31 -7.56 -19.48 2.13
N SER A 32 -6.59 -19.62 1.21
CA SER A 32 -5.62 -20.70 1.25
C SER A 32 -4.34 -20.30 2.01
N VAL A 33 -4.33 -20.51 3.33
CA VAL A 33 -3.18 -20.19 4.19
C VAL A 33 -1.92 -20.96 3.78
N GLU A 34 -2.05 -22.22 3.38
CA GLU A 34 -0.91 -23.06 2.97
C GLU A 34 -0.17 -22.50 1.75
N ASN A 35 -0.90 -21.97 0.77
CA ASN A 35 -0.32 -21.49 -0.48
C ASN A 35 0.05 -20.01 -0.46
N LEU A 36 -0.70 -19.19 0.28
CA LEU A 36 -0.62 -17.73 0.23
C LEU A 36 -0.16 -17.10 1.55
N GLY A 37 0.00 -17.89 2.61
CA GLY A 37 0.30 -17.41 3.96
C GLY A 37 -0.93 -16.79 4.62
N ASP A 38 -0.72 -16.04 5.70
CA ASP A 38 -1.79 -15.30 6.37
C ASP A 38 -2.34 -14.18 5.46
N MET A 39 -3.68 -14.06 5.37
CA MET A 39 -4.35 -13.11 4.49
C MET A 39 -4.04 -11.66 4.87
N GLY A 40 -4.07 -11.34 6.16
CA GLY A 40 -3.72 -10.02 6.67
C GLY A 40 -2.29 -9.64 6.29
N ALA A 41 -1.34 -10.54 6.53
CA ALA A 41 0.06 -10.35 6.15
C ALA A 41 0.25 -10.21 4.62
N TYR A 42 -0.44 -11.02 3.83
CA TYR A 42 -0.40 -10.96 2.36
C TYR A 42 -0.82 -9.58 1.85
N TYR A 43 -2.00 -9.11 2.23
CA TYR A 43 -2.51 -7.82 1.75
C TYR A 43 -1.78 -6.62 2.38
N THR A 44 -1.20 -6.77 3.56
CA THR A 44 -0.27 -5.79 4.15
C THR A 44 0.96 -5.61 3.27
N ARG A 45 1.56 -6.72 2.81
CA ARG A 45 2.71 -6.70 1.90
C ARG A 45 2.33 -6.04 0.56
N GLU A 46 1.18 -6.38 -0.01
CA GLU A 46 0.72 -5.77 -1.26
C GLU A 46 0.51 -4.26 -1.11
N LEU A 47 -0.08 -3.80 0.00
CA LEU A 47 -0.24 -2.37 0.28
C LEU A 47 1.10 -1.66 0.45
N LEU A 48 2.05 -2.27 1.16
CA LEU A 48 3.39 -1.74 1.32
C LEU A 48 4.11 -1.60 -0.03
N ILE A 49 4.00 -2.60 -0.91
CA ILE A 49 4.55 -2.53 -2.27
C ILE A 49 3.99 -1.32 -3.04
N MET A 50 2.67 -1.06 -2.95
CA MET A 50 2.07 0.10 -3.60
C MET A 50 2.57 1.42 -3.03
N ILE A 51 2.76 1.52 -1.71
CA ILE A 51 3.32 2.72 -1.08
C ILE A 51 4.78 2.93 -1.49
N LEU A 52 5.59 1.85 -1.51
CA LEU A 52 6.99 1.92 -1.94
C LEU A 52 7.13 2.32 -3.40
N ARG A 53 6.22 1.89 -4.29
CA ARG A 53 6.20 2.36 -5.68
C ARG A 53 6.10 3.88 -5.74
N ILE A 54 5.23 4.50 -4.95
CA ILE A 54 5.11 5.97 -4.92
C ILE A 54 6.44 6.59 -4.49
N ILE A 55 6.97 6.18 -3.34
CA ILE A 55 8.19 6.75 -2.71
C ILE A 55 9.44 6.59 -3.58
N THR A 56 9.47 5.56 -4.42
CA THR A 56 10.63 5.26 -5.28
C THR A 56 10.41 5.65 -6.73
N ALA A 57 9.34 6.39 -7.03
CA ALA A 57 9.00 6.76 -8.40
C ALA A 57 10.06 7.66 -9.04
N ASP A 58 10.69 8.53 -8.25
CA ASP A 58 11.76 9.44 -8.69
C ASP A 58 13.17 8.85 -8.54
N GLY A 59 13.28 7.60 -8.07
CA GLY A 59 14.55 6.89 -7.84
C GLY A 59 15.31 7.34 -6.60
N TRP A 60 14.68 8.06 -5.66
CA TRP A 60 15.31 8.45 -4.41
C TRP A 60 14.34 8.48 -3.23
N VAL A 61 14.71 7.82 -2.13
CA VAL A 61 13.93 7.88 -0.89
C VAL A 61 14.49 8.92 0.06
N SER A 62 13.69 9.95 0.33
CA SER A 62 14.00 10.97 1.34
C SER A 62 13.70 10.47 2.76
N GLN A 63 14.41 11.03 3.76
CA GLN A 63 14.12 10.74 5.17
C GLN A 63 12.69 11.15 5.55
N THR A 64 12.14 12.18 4.91
CA THR A 64 10.77 12.64 5.17
C THR A 64 9.73 11.60 4.74
N GLU A 65 9.93 10.90 3.64
CA GLU A 65 9.04 9.80 3.21
C GLU A 65 9.15 8.58 4.11
N VAL A 66 10.33 8.30 4.64
CA VAL A 66 10.54 7.26 5.66
C VAL A 66 9.82 7.62 6.95
N ASP A 67 9.91 8.88 7.37
CA ASP A 67 9.20 9.39 8.54
C ASP A 67 7.68 9.29 8.33
N TYR A 68 7.17 9.59 7.13
CA TYR A 68 5.76 9.41 6.78
C TYR A 68 5.31 7.95 6.75
N LEU A 69 6.13 7.05 6.20
CA LEU A 69 5.91 5.59 6.27
C LEU A 69 5.72 5.13 7.72
N ASN A 70 6.60 5.58 8.60
CA ASN A 70 6.57 5.17 9.99
C ASN A 70 5.44 5.84 10.78
N GLU A 71 5.25 7.16 10.61
CA GLU A 71 4.28 7.94 11.38
C GLU A 71 2.84 7.65 10.96
N PHE A 72 2.57 7.61 9.66
CA PHE A 72 1.20 7.51 9.15
C PHE A 72 0.74 6.09 8.91
N PHE A 73 1.65 5.18 8.56
CA PHE A 73 1.31 3.79 8.29
C PHE A 73 1.70 2.84 9.44
N GLY A 74 2.43 3.34 10.46
CA GLY A 74 2.75 2.56 11.67
C GLY A 74 3.86 1.54 11.46
N PHE A 75 4.65 1.67 10.38
CA PHE A 75 5.81 0.83 10.15
C PHE A 75 7.01 1.28 11.00
N THR A 76 8.04 0.43 11.08
CA THR A 76 9.29 0.74 11.78
C THR A 76 10.47 0.41 10.88
N TYR A 77 10.72 1.25 9.88
CA TYR A 77 11.86 1.14 8.99
C TYR A 77 12.81 2.32 9.16
N THR A 78 14.12 2.06 9.18
CA THR A 78 15.14 3.10 8.97
C THR A 78 15.34 3.36 7.48
N GLN A 79 15.83 4.55 7.10
CA GLN A 79 16.14 4.88 5.69
C GLN A 79 17.09 3.84 5.07
N LYS A 80 18.13 3.41 5.80
CA LYS A 80 19.06 2.37 5.33
C LYS A 80 18.42 1.00 5.14
N GLU A 81 17.42 0.66 5.95
CA GLU A 81 16.68 -0.61 5.77
C GLU A 81 15.75 -0.52 4.57
N LEU A 82 15.11 0.63 4.36
CA LEU A 82 14.31 0.88 3.16
C LEU A 82 15.21 0.85 1.91
N ASP A 83 16.29 1.63 1.89
CA ASP A 83 17.27 1.66 0.79
C ASP A 83 17.78 0.26 0.48
N LYS A 84 18.13 -0.54 1.50
CA LYS A 84 18.61 -1.91 1.30
C LYS A 84 17.51 -2.89 0.88
N ALA A 85 16.28 -2.70 1.33
CA ALA A 85 15.13 -3.47 0.84
C ALA A 85 14.83 -3.12 -0.62
N LEU A 86 15.11 -1.88 -1.02
CA LEU A 86 14.90 -1.33 -2.36
C LEU A 86 16.07 -1.57 -3.32
N ASP A 87 17.29 -1.79 -2.82
CA ASP A 87 18.52 -2.11 -3.55
C ASP A 87 18.40 -3.51 -4.19
N GLY A 88 17.73 -3.57 -5.34
CA GLY A 88 17.34 -4.78 -6.07
C GLY A 88 15.87 -4.86 -6.45
N LEU A 89 15.03 -3.92 -5.97
CA LEU A 89 13.60 -3.86 -6.23
C LEU A 89 13.15 -2.70 -7.12
N GLU A 90 13.95 -1.65 -7.36
CA GLU A 90 13.51 -0.49 -8.18
C GLU A 90 12.98 -0.87 -9.58
N THR A 91 13.75 -1.66 -10.35
CA THR A 91 13.32 -2.08 -11.69
C THR A 91 12.17 -3.10 -11.67
N PRO A 92 12.13 -4.07 -10.72
CA PRO A 92 10.95 -4.91 -10.51
C PRO A 92 9.70 -4.16 -10.05
N LEU A 93 9.83 -3.15 -9.18
CA LEU A 93 8.73 -2.45 -8.49
C LEU A 93 7.78 -1.77 -9.46
N HIS A 94 8.36 -1.09 -10.45
CA HIS A 94 7.67 -0.33 -11.49
C HIS A 94 7.39 -1.15 -12.76
N SER A 95 7.63 -2.46 -12.73
CA SER A 95 7.44 -3.32 -13.91
C SER A 95 5.96 -3.61 -14.19
N ILE A 96 5.65 -3.89 -15.45
CA ILE A 96 4.32 -4.40 -15.88
C ILE A 96 3.93 -5.66 -15.09
N SER A 97 4.90 -6.46 -14.65
CA SER A 97 4.65 -7.64 -13.83
C SER A 97 4.02 -7.27 -12.48
N ASN A 98 4.43 -6.16 -11.87
CA ASN A 98 3.86 -5.71 -10.61
C ASN A 98 2.50 -5.06 -10.75
N GLU A 99 2.25 -4.32 -11.84
CA GLU A 99 0.89 -3.84 -12.14
C GLU A 99 -0.10 -5.01 -12.28
N LYS A 100 0.34 -6.07 -12.96
CA LYS A 100 -0.44 -7.30 -13.06
C LYS A 100 -0.67 -7.94 -11.70
N LEU A 101 0.35 -7.99 -10.83
CA LEU A 101 0.19 -8.51 -9.47
C LEU A 101 -0.83 -7.70 -8.67
N ILE A 102 -0.81 -6.37 -8.73
CA ILE A 102 -1.81 -5.52 -8.05
C ILE A 102 -3.22 -5.84 -8.55
N ILE A 103 -3.41 -5.92 -9.88
CA ILE A 103 -4.70 -6.25 -10.49
C ILE A 103 -5.16 -7.65 -10.06
N ASP A 104 -4.27 -8.63 -10.07
CA ASP A 104 -4.59 -10.02 -9.73
C ASP A 104 -4.90 -10.15 -8.22
N SER A 105 -4.16 -9.46 -7.35
CA SER A 105 -4.44 -9.34 -5.90
C SER A 105 -5.81 -8.73 -5.63
N MET A 106 -6.19 -7.67 -6.37
CA MET A 106 -7.50 -7.03 -6.30
C MET A 106 -8.63 -7.96 -6.77
N LYS A 107 -8.41 -8.68 -7.88
CA LYS A 107 -9.38 -9.66 -8.40
C LYS A 107 -9.58 -10.82 -7.43
N LEU A 108 -8.50 -11.34 -6.87
CA LEU A 108 -8.54 -12.40 -5.86
C LEU A 108 -9.37 -11.95 -4.67
N LEU A 109 -9.05 -10.78 -4.10
CA LEU A 109 -9.77 -10.25 -2.95
C LEU A 109 -11.26 -10.06 -3.25
N ARG A 110 -11.58 -9.53 -4.44
CA ARG A 110 -12.97 -9.32 -4.88
C ARG A 110 -13.71 -10.63 -5.08
N SER A 111 -13.04 -11.68 -5.55
CA SER A 111 -13.62 -13.02 -5.74
C SER A 111 -13.98 -13.71 -4.43
N ILE A 112 -13.24 -13.37 -3.37
CA ILE A 112 -13.46 -13.87 -2.01
C ILE A 112 -14.50 -13.00 -1.29
N ASN A 113 -14.24 -11.70 -1.17
CA ASN A 113 -15.09 -10.77 -0.43
C ASN A 113 -15.08 -9.38 -1.05
N ALA A 114 -16.18 -9.02 -1.72
CA ALA A 114 -16.33 -7.73 -2.39
C ALA A 114 -16.27 -6.52 -1.45
N ARG A 115 -16.71 -6.66 -0.19
CA ARG A 115 -16.62 -5.58 0.81
C ARG A 115 -15.18 -5.37 1.25
N LEU A 116 -14.46 -6.46 1.51
CA LEU A 116 -13.05 -6.40 1.87
C LEU A 116 -12.20 -5.82 0.74
N ALA A 117 -12.53 -6.16 -0.52
CA ALA A 117 -11.90 -5.55 -1.69
C ALA A 117 -12.15 -4.04 -1.80
N ALA A 118 -13.36 -3.58 -1.47
CA ALA A 118 -13.67 -2.15 -1.43
C ALA A 118 -12.90 -1.43 -0.30
N SER A 119 -12.77 -2.07 0.88
CA SER A 119 -11.96 -1.55 1.99
C SER A 119 -10.47 -1.45 1.61
N PHE A 120 -9.92 -2.47 0.95
CA PHE A 120 -8.52 -2.44 0.49
C PHE A 120 -8.28 -1.35 -0.55
N ARG A 121 -9.19 -1.22 -1.52
CA ARG A 121 -9.16 -0.10 -2.48
C ARG A 121 -9.14 1.26 -1.76
N GLU A 122 -9.98 1.43 -0.75
CA GLU A 122 -10.02 2.67 0.02
C GLU A 122 -8.69 2.94 0.74
N LEU A 123 -8.03 1.92 1.28
CA LEU A 123 -6.69 2.05 1.88
C LEU A 123 -5.66 2.52 0.86
N VAL A 124 -5.65 1.94 -0.34
CA VAL A 124 -4.73 2.38 -1.42
C VAL A 124 -4.98 3.84 -1.80
N LEU A 125 -6.25 4.25 -1.92
CA LEU A 125 -6.62 5.63 -2.23
C LEU A 125 -6.25 6.62 -1.12
N LEU A 126 -6.34 6.19 0.15
CA LEU A 126 -5.89 6.97 1.30
C LEU A 126 -4.36 7.10 1.29
N SER A 127 -3.62 6.02 1.04
CA SER A 127 -2.17 6.06 0.86
C SER A 127 -1.77 7.08 -0.22
N CYS A 128 -2.38 6.99 -1.40
CA CYS A 128 -2.19 7.95 -2.48
C CYS A 128 -2.48 9.40 -2.05
N GLY A 129 -3.53 9.60 -1.24
CA GLY A 129 -3.91 10.91 -0.72
C GLY A 129 -2.92 11.47 0.30
N ILE A 130 -2.38 10.62 1.18
CA ILE A 130 -1.35 10.99 2.17
C ILE A 130 -0.09 11.44 1.42
N MET A 131 0.38 10.65 0.44
CA MET A 131 1.58 10.98 -0.32
C MET A 131 1.40 12.25 -1.17
N SER A 132 0.22 12.45 -1.75
CA SER A 132 -0.08 13.69 -2.51
C SER A 132 -0.06 14.97 -1.66
N LEU A 133 -0.21 14.84 -0.33
CA LEU A 133 -0.30 15.94 0.62
C LEU A 133 0.93 16.03 1.53
N SER A 134 1.94 15.19 1.29
CA SER A 134 3.19 15.20 2.03
C SER A 134 3.80 16.61 1.91
N ASP A 135 4.30 17.19 3.02
CA ASP A 135 4.75 18.59 3.09
C ASP A 135 6.03 18.87 2.26
N GLY A 136 6.46 17.91 1.43
CA GLY A 136 7.55 18.01 0.47
C GLY A 136 7.09 18.42 -0.94
N ILE A 137 8.07 18.60 -1.83
CA ILE A 137 7.81 18.70 -3.26
C ILE A 137 7.50 17.30 -3.76
N VAL A 138 6.22 16.96 -3.93
CA VAL A 138 5.83 15.75 -4.66
C VAL A 138 6.28 15.94 -6.12
N THR A 139 7.17 15.06 -6.57
CA THR A 139 7.74 15.08 -7.93
C THR A 139 6.67 14.76 -8.97
N GLU A 140 6.96 15.02 -10.25
CA GLU A 140 6.01 14.67 -11.32
C GLU A 140 5.92 13.14 -11.48
N GLU A 141 7.04 12.45 -11.27
CA GLU A 141 7.14 10.99 -11.27
C GLU A 141 6.24 10.36 -10.20
N GLU A 142 6.26 10.87 -8.97
CA GLU A 142 5.36 10.44 -7.90
C GLU A 142 3.89 10.71 -8.22
N LYS A 143 3.57 11.86 -8.83
CA LYS A 143 2.20 12.19 -9.26
C LYS A 143 1.70 11.24 -10.34
N GLU A 144 2.53 10.93 -11.32
CA GLU A 144 2.22 9.95 -12.35
C GLU A 144 1.98 8.57 -11.75
N GLU A 145 2.81 8.16 -10.79
CA GLU A 145 2.68 6.87 -10.12
C GLU A 145 1.42 6.78 -9.27
N ILE A 146 1.08 7.85 -8.55
CA ILE A 146 -0.19 7.98 -7.82
C ILE A 146 -1.38 7.87 -8.80
N ALA A 147 -1.32 8.52 -9.96
CA ALA A 147 -2.38 8.44 -10.95
C ALA A 147 -2.54 7.02 -11.52
N LYS A 148 -1.43 6.32 -11.81
CA LYS A 148 -1.45 4.92 -12.26
C LYS A 148 -2.04 4.00 -11.20
N LEU A 149 -1.59 4.09 -9.95
CA LEU A 149 -2.11 3.25 -8.86
C LEU A 149 -3.61 3.46 -8.64
N ARG A 150 -4.09 4.72 -8.70
CA ARG A 150 -5.53 5.02 -8.65
C ARG A 150 -6.29 4.31 -9.77
N ALA A 151 -5.78 4.34 -11.00
CA ALA A 151 -6.42 3.68 -12.14
C ALA A 151 -6.40 2.14 -12.04
N LEU A 152 -5.36 1.56 -11.44
CA LEU A 152 -5.25 0.09 -11.27
C LEU A 152 -6.25 -0.49 -10.27
N VAL A 153 -6.70 0.32 -9.30
CA VAL A 153 -7.63 -0.11 -8.24
C VAL A 153 -9.07 0.37 -8.44
N GLU A 154 -9.36 1.10 -9.52
CA GLU A 154 -10.72 1.48 -9.95
C GLU A 154 -11.48 0.32 -10.60
#